data_AF-A0A8X8IV83-F1
#
_entry.id   AF-A0A8X8IV83-F1
#
_cell.length_a   1.000
_cell.length_b   1.000
_cell.length_c   1.000
_cell.angle_alpha   90.00
_cell.angle_beta   90.00
_cell.angle_gamma   90.00
#
_symmetry.space_group_name_H-M   'P 1'
#
loop_
_entity.id
_entity.type
_entity.pdbx_description
1 polymer ?
#
loop_
_entity_poly.entity_id
_entity_poly.type
_entity_poly.pdbx_seq_one_letter_code
_entity_poly.pdbx_strand_id
1 'polypeptide(L)'
;MAAVTSTATKFENNTDDQEKSEESITNYLIVRPKKGSMLDLLRYLAWADNGSGVRFLESSEEGIMGEEAADHRCIILVSIIARKIISLFGKPLEYTGFVVDFFLNLLFQNGGIMGLFLNFLQGKVVIPQRDTETFISTIGHLDGRIDLYRAENLLEQIDHSVSAEKAIKEEIGNRAHMDLCIMASKLAYENAKVVQNFQKEFSTQVFILCDKPKDANLILISFRGTEPFDSYDWDTDFDISWYEIPKLGKVHMGFLEALGLGNRDDTTTFQYHLQMKSTNFNHDYEGSGALLSNTDSDMEQNERDRSSDSDRATAVGHKKFLSEMVKKTAYYAVRKKLKSLLVEHKNAKFIVTGHSLGGALAVLFPSVLVLHQQMDVMKRLLGIYTFGQPRIGNRQLAKFMETHLEYPVPKYFRVVYSYDLVPRLPYDDKTFLYKHFGVCLYYNSLYIEQKVHEEPDPNLYGLRNVISAHLNAIWELIRSFIIGYSHGREYKENWFMVLVRIIGLALPGISDHCPTDYVNSVRLGKKRVVQMSSI
;
A
#
# COMPACT_ATOMS: atom_id res chain seq x y z
N MET A 1 -77.80 34.36 -2.43
CA MET A 1 -77.58 33.17 -3.28
C MET A 1 -76.35 32.47 -2.73
N ALA A 2 -76.55 31.58 -1.74
CA ALA A 2 -76.70 30.12 -1.90
C ALA A 2 -75.33 29.45 -2.11
N ALA A 3 -74.74 28.85 -1.06
CA ALA A 3 -74.90 27.45 -0.59
C ALA A 3 -73.72 26.59 -1.13
N VAL A 4 -72.74 26.22 -0.28
CA VAL A 4 -72.60 24.92 0.43
C VAL A 4 -72.69 23.67 -0.45
N THR A 5 -71.57 22.95 -0.59
CA THR A 5 -71.37 21.47 -0.60
C THR A 5 -69.87 21.25 -0.93
N SER A 6 -68.97 20.75 -0.06
CA SER A 6 -68.92 19.51 0.73
C SER A 6 -69.20 18.25 -0.07
N THR A 7 -68.13 17.60 -0.52
CA THR A 7 -68.04 16.15 -0.70
C THR A 7 -66.63 15.69 -0.32
N ALA A 8 -66.55 14.99 0.80
CA ALA A 8 -65.41 14.19 1.21
C ALA A 8 -65.56 12.76 0.69
N THR A 9 -64.51 12.21 0.10
CA THR A 9 -64.20 10.78 -0.10
C THR A 9 -62.82 10.77 -0.80
N LYS A 10 -61.81 9.96 -0.47
CA LYS A 10 -61.66 8.78 0.35
C LYS A 10 -60.14 8.64 0.58
N PHE A 11 -59.71 8.28 1.78
CA PHE A 11 -58.37 7.75 2.02
C PHE A 11 -58.18 6.49 1.17
N GLU A 12 -57.14 6.46 0.34
CA GLU A 12 -56.50 5.23 -0.11
C GLU A 12 -55.00 5.42 0.01
N ASN A 13 -54.44 4.79 1.05
CA ASN A 13 -53.02 4.54 1.19
C ASN A 13 -52.57 3.69 -0.01
N ASN A 14 -51.75 4.26 -0.89
CA ASN A 14 -50.81 3.47 -1.69
C ASN A 14 -49.39 3.84 -1.25
N THR A 15 -49.03 3.29 -0.09
CA THR A 15 -47.66 2.83 0.16
C THR A 15 -47.42 1.63 -0.74
N ASP A 16 -46.86 1.85 -1.93
CA ASP A 16 -46.07 0.88 -2.69
C ASP A 16 -45.61 1.59 -3.96
N ASP A 17 -44.34 2.02 -3.93
CA ASP A 17 -43.41 2.17 -5.07
C ASP A 17 -42.19 3.02 -4.62
N GLN A 18 -41.62 2.66 -3.46
CA GLN A 18 -40.23 2.95 -3.11
C GLN A 18 -39.50 1.60 -3.03
N GLU A 19 -38.81 1.25 -4.11
CA GLU A 19 -37.55 0.47 -4.16
C GLU A 19 -37.38 -0.08 -5.59
N LYS A 20 -37.21 0.83 -6.57
CA LYS A 20 -36.36 0.49 -7.70
C LYS A 20 -34.93 0.68 -7.20
N SER A 21 -34.23 -0.43 -7.00
CA SER A 21 -32.79 -0.45 -6.81
C SER A 21 -32.13 0.31 -7.96
N GLU A 22 -31.69 1.54 -7.70
CA GLU A 22 -30.64 2.17 -8.49
C GLU A 22 -29.42 1.25 -8.40
N GLU A 23 -29.23 0.37 -9.38
CA GLU A 23 -27.92 -0.19 -9.66
C GLU A 23 -26.98 1.00 -9.89
N SER A 24 -26.22 1.40 -8.88
CA SER A 24 -25.24 2.46 -9.03
C SER A 24 -24.22 1.98 -10.06
N ILE A 25 -24.31 2.49 -11.29
CA ILE A 25 -23.30 2.26 -12.32
C ILE A 25 -21.98 2.76 -11.74
N THR A 26 -21.04 1.84 -11.54
CA THR A 26 -19.74 2.14 -10.96
C THR A 26 -18.77 2.45 -12.09
N ASN A 27 -18.19 3.64 -12.04
CA ASN A 27 -17.30 4.09 -13.10
C ASN A 27 -15.87 3.58 -12.91
N TYR A 28 -15.20 3.26 -14.01
CA TYR A 28 -13.81 2.82 -13.98
C TYR A 28 -13.09 3.16 -15.29
N LEU A 29 -11.76 3.20 -15.20
CA LEU A 29 -10.85 3.22 -16.34
C LEU A 29 -9.78 2.16 -16.12
N ILE A 30 -9.65 1.23 -17.08
CA ILE A 30 -8.67 0.16 -17.05
C ILE A 30 -7.74 0.31 -18.24
N VAL A 31 -6.44 0.40 -17.95
CA VAL A 31 -5.41 0.29 -18.99
C VAL A 31 -5.09 -1.18 -19.19
N ARG A 32 -5.27 -1.65 -20.43
CA ARG A 32 -5.05 -3.02 -20.90
C ARG A 32 -3.90 -3.05 -21.93
N PRO A 33 -2.62 -3.06 -21.50
CA PRO A 33 -1.48 -3.06 -22.42
C PRO A 33 -1.47 -4.23 -23.42
N LYS A 34 -2.12 -5.36 -23.08
CA LYS A 34 -2.19 -6.57 -23.92
C LYS A 34 -3.24 -6.51 -25.03
N LYS A 35 -4.26 -5.64 -24.94
CA LYS A 35 -5.33 -5.56 -25.95
C LYS A 35 -4.87 -4.89 -27.25
N GLY A 36 -3.97 -3.90 -27.18
CA GLY A 36 -3.40 -3.26 -28.36
C GLY A 36 -2.04 -3.82 -28.80
N SER A 37 -1.82 -3.85 -30.12
CA SER A 37 -0.58 -4.33 -30.73
C SER A 37 0.58 -3.32 -30.62
N MET A 38 1.81 -3.74 -30.93
CA MET A 38 2.95 -2.81 -31.03
C MET A 38 2.76 -1.77 -32.14
N LEU A 39 2.03 -2.12 -33.21
CA LEU A 39 1.70 -1.19 -34.28
C LEU A 39 0.68 -0.14 -33.81
N ASP A 40 -0.32 -0.55 -33.03
CA ASP A 40 -1.28 0.38 -32.41
C ASP A 40 -0.55 1.34 -31.46
N LEU A 41 0.42 0.83 -30.69
CA LEU A 41 1.25 1.66 -29.81
C LEU A 41 2.10 2.66 -30.62
N LEU A 42 2.73 2.21 -31.72
CA LEU A 42 3.51 3.09 -32.59
C LEU A 42 2.63 4.15 -33.27
N ARG A 43 1.43 3.78 -33.75
CA ARG A 43 0.43 4.71 -34.30
C ARG A 43 0.01 5.73 -33.25
N TYR A 44 -0.29 5.23 -32.05
CA TYR A 44 -0.63 6.07 -30.92
C TYR A 44 0.56 6.87 -30.40
N LEU A 45 1.82 6.55 -30.69
CA LEU A 45 3.00 7.36 -30.32
C LEU A 45 3.43 8.36 -31.40
N ALA A 46 3.38 7.99 -32.68
CA ALA A 46 3.88 8.79 -33.79
C ALA A 46 2.83 9.71 -34.42
N TRP A 47 1.55 9.30 -34.46
CA TRP A 47 0.53 9.94 -35.30
C TRP A 47 -0.68 10.50 -34.55
N ALA A 48 -0.67 10.51 -33.22
CA ALA A 48 -1.82 10.96 -32.40
C ALA A 48 -3.11 10.22 -32.72
N ASP A 49 -3.00 8.96 -33.17
CA ASP A 49 -4.15 8.17 -33.56
C ASP A 49 -4.91 7.69 -32.30
N ASN A 50 -5.86 8.49 -31.85
CA ASN A 50 -6.72 8.17 -30.71
C ASN A 50 -7.49 6.86 -30.92
N GLY A 51 -7.82 6.49 -32.17
CA GLY A 51 -8.47 5.21 -32.46
C GLY A 51 -7.60 4.01 -32.10
N SER A 52 -6.27 4.11 -32.29
CA SER A 52 -5.31 3.11 -31.82
C SER A 52 -5.13 3.16 -30.30
N GLY A 53 -5.20 4.35 -29.69
CA GLY A 53 -5.09 4.55 -28.23
C GLY A 53 -6.24 3.92 -27.44
N VAL A 54 -7.48 4.08 -27.90
CA VAL A 54 -8.68 3.52 -27.26
C VAL A 54 -8.62 1.98 -27.16
N ARG A 55 -7.87 1.29 -28.02
CA ARG A 55 -7.68 -0.17 -27.93
C ARG A 55 -6.98 -0.62 -26.65
N PHE A 56 -6.22 0.26 -26.02
CA PHE A 56 -5.55 0.01 -24.75
C PHE A 56 -6.37 0.40 -23.54
N LEU A 57 -7.53 1.04 -23.73
CA LEU A 57 -8.36 1.56 -22.66
C LEU A 57 -9.70 0.83 -22.63
N GLU A 58 -10.21 0.63 -21.43
CA GLU A 58 -11.52 0.04 -21.17
C GLU A 58 -12.19 0.89 -20.10
N SER A 59 -13.39 1.39 -20.38
CA SER A 59 -14.15 2.31 -19.52
C SER A 59 -15.60 1.89 -19.46
N SER A 60 -16.26 2.19 -18.35
CA SER A 60 -17.71 2.02 -18.16
C SER A 60 -18.55 3.04 -18.95
N GLU A 61 -17.98 4.17 -19.37
CA GLU A 61 -18.65 5.22 -20.16
C GLU A 61 -18.00 5.40 -21.54
N GLU A 62 -18.81 5.42 -22.61
CA GLU A 62 -18.38 5.60 -24.01
C GLU A 62 -17.77 6.99 -24.28
N GLY A 63 -18.16 8.03 -23.53
CA GLY A 63 -17.69 9.41 -23.72
C GLY A 63 -16.30 9.72 -23.14
N ILE A 64 -15.90 9.00 -22.08
CA ILE A 64 -14.62 9.16 -21.40
C ILE A 64 -13.44 8.77 -22.31
N MET A 65 -13.66 7.82 -23.22
CA MET A 65 -12.63 7.25 -24.10
C MET A 65 -12.02 8.26 -25.09
N GLY A 66 -12.80 9.25 -25.55
CA GLY A 66 -12.40 10.17 -26.63
C GLY A 66 -11.68 11.42 -26.15
N GLU A 67 -12.16 12.04 -25.07
CA GLU A 67 -11.57 13.25 -24.49
C GLU A 67 -10.34 12.93 -23.61
N GLU A 68 -10.39 11.88 -22.76
CA GLU A 68 -9.25 11.53 -21.89
C GLU A 68 -8.05 10.98 -22.68
N ALA A 69 -8.26 10.27 -23.81
CA ALA A 69 -7.18 9.71 -24.61
C ALA A 69 -6.39 10.78 -25.40
N ALA A 70 -7.01 11.93 -25.71
CA ALA A 70 -6.43 12.99 -26.52
C ALA A 70 -5.51 13.91 -25.69
N ASP A 71 -5.96 14.34 -24.50
CA ASP A 71 -5.22 15.29 -23.65
C ASP A 71 -4.10 14.62 -22.82
N HIS A 72 -4.12 13.29 -22.63
CA HIS A 72 -3.26 12.58 -21.67
C HIS A 72 -2.40 11.47 -22.27
N ARG A 73 -2.28 11.50 -23.60
CA ARG A 73 -1.55 10.55 -24.43
C ARG A 73 -0.17 10.17 -23.91
N CYS A 74 0.64 11.13 -23.44
CA CYS A 74 2.00 10.85 -22.99
C CYS A 74 2.06 9.95 -21.75
N ILE A 75 1.19 10.17 -20.75
CA ILE A 75 1.21 9.40 -19.50
C ILE A 75 0.69 7.98 -19.75
N ILE A 76 -0.40 7.86 -20.52
CA ILE A 76 -0.96 6.58 -20.93
C ILE A 76 0.08 5.78 -21.72
N LEU A 77 0.79 6.43 -22.66
CA LEU A 77 1.88 5.80 -23.41
C LEU A 77 3.02 5.32 -22.51
N VAL A 78 3.48 6.16 -21.56
CA VAL A 78 4.54 5.78 -20.62
C VAL A 78 4.12 4.56 -19.79
N SER A 79 2.90 4.56 -19.25
CA SER A 79 2.35 3.40 -18.52
C SER A 79 2.30 2.15 -19.40
N ILE A 80 1.74 2.24 -20.61
CA ILE A 80 1.65 1.09 -21.53
C ILE A 80 3.05 0.57 -21.92
N ILE A 81 4.00 1.46 -22.23
CA ILE A 81 5.38 1.10 -22.59
C ILE A 81 6.06 0.41 -21.42
N ALA A 82 6.03 1.02 -20.22
CA ALA A 82 6.63 0.45 -19.02
C ALA A 82 6.05 -0.95 -18.73
N ARG A 83 4.72 -1.08 -18.73
CA ARG A 83 4.04 -2.36 -18.47
C ARG A 83 4.29 -3.42 -19.55
N LYS A 84 4.42 -3.03 -20.82
CA LYS A 84 4.84 -3.96 -21.90
C LYS A 84 6.29 -4.42 -21.71
N ILE A 85 7.20 -3.54 -21.31
CA ILE A 85 8.60 -3.88 -21.01
C ILE A 85 8.65 -4.82 -19.79
N ILE A 86 7.96 -4.49 -18.70
CA ILE A 86 7.87 -5.32 -17.50
C ILE A 86 7.31 -6.70 -17.84
N SER A 87 6.22 -6.76 -18.62
CA SER A 87 5.64 -8.04 -19.05
C SER A 87 6.57 -8.85 -19.95
N LEU A 88 7.43 -8.22 -20.77
CA LEU A 88 8.40 -8.90 -21.61
C LEU A 88 9.54 -9.50 -20.78
N PHE A 89 9.97 -8.78 -19.74
CA PHE A 89 11.09 -9.17 -18.88
C PHE A 89 10.66 -9.83 -17.56
N GLY A 90 9.38 -10.09 -17.32
CA GLY A 90 8.89 -10.56 -16.02
C GLY A 90 9.56 -11.85 -15.53
N LYS A 91 9.61 -12.90 -16.34
CA LYS A 91 10.31 -14.16 -16.00
C LYS A 91 11.83 -14.01 -15.90
N PRO A 92 12.51 -13.33 -16.85
CA PRO A 92 13.92 -12.99 -16.70
C PRO A 92 14.24 -12.20 -15.42
N LEU A 93 13.38 -11.26 -15.02
CA LEU A 93 13.53 -10.44 -13.82
C LEU A 93 13.41 -11.29 -12.56
N GLU A 94 12.39 -12.15 -12.48
CA GLU A 94 12.19 -13.10 -11.38
C GLU A 94 13.42 -14.02 -11.21
N TYR A 95 13.94 -14.59 -12.32
CA TYR A 95 15.17 -15.39 -12.30
C TYR A 95 16.39 -14.60 -11.85
N THR A 96 16.51 -13.34 -12.29
CA THR A 96 17.57 -12.44 -11.85
C THR A 96 17.50 -12.22 -10.35
N GLY A 97 16.31 -12.04 -9.78
CA GLY A 97 16.11 -11.95 -8.34
C GLY A 97 16.58 -13.20 -7.61
N PHE A 98 16.23 -14.39 -8.13
CA PHE A 98 16.69 -15.65 -7.55
C PHE A 98 18.21 -15.73 -7.45
N VAL A 99 18.89 -15.31 -8.52
CA VAL A 99 20.35 -15.29 -8.65
C VAL A 99 20.98 -14.24 -7.72
N VAL A 100 20.47 -13.00 -7.74
CA VAL A 100 20.98 -11.90 -6.93
C VAL A 100 20.87 -12.22 -5.45
N ASP A 101 19.69 -12.63 -4.96
CA ASP A 101 19.50 -13.02 -3.56
C ASP A 101 20.47 -14.13 -3.14
N PHE A 102 20.65 -15.16 -3.99
CA PHE A 102 21.57 -16.26 -3.71
C PHE A 102 23.00 -15.76 -3.58
N PHE A 103 23.48 -14.92 -4.51
CA PHE A 103 24.83 -14.38 -4.47
C PHE A 103 25.06 -13.44 -3.28
N LEU A 104 24.09 -12.58 -2.97
CA LEU A 104 24.18 -11.68 -1.82
C LEU A 104 24.26 -12.47 -0.50
N ASN A 105 23.42 -13.50 -0.34
CA ASN A 105 23.44 -14.36 0.83
C ASN A 105 24.70 -15.25 0.88
N LEU A 106 25.19 -15.73 -0.26
CA LEU A 106 26.43 -16.51 -0.34
C LEU A 106 27.62 -15.67 0.13
N LEU A 107 27.72 -14.43 -0.35
CA LEU A 107 28.76 -13.50 0.10
C LEU A 107 28.60 -13.18 1.59
N PHE A 108 27.39 -12.86 2.04
CA PHE A 108 27.13 -12.48 3.42
C PHE A 108 27.48 -13.60 4.41
N GLN A 109 26.97 -14.82 4.20
CA GLN A 109 27.18 -15.95 5.10
C GLN A 109 28.62 -16.48 5.12
N ASN A 110 29.44 -16.10 4.13
CA ASN A 110 30.86 -16.46 4.07
C ASN A 110 31.81 -15.32 4.44
N GLY A 111 31.33 -14.18 4.95
CA GLY A 111 32.21 -13.07 5.36
C GLY A 111 32.71 -12.19 4.21
N GLY A 112 31.90 -12.05 3.16
CA GLY A 112 32.18 -11.26 1.96
C GLY A 112 33.02 -11.99 0.91
N ILE A 113 33.51 -11.26 -0.09
CA ILE A 113 34.25 -11.84 -1.23
C ILE A 113 35.53 -12.56 -0.75
N MET A 114 36.30 -11.92 0.14
CA MET A 114 37.54 -12.50 0.68
C MET A 114 37.26 -13.71 1.58
N GLY A 115 36.22 -13.64 2.41
CA GLY A 115 35.83 -14.75 3.26
C GLY A 115 35.33 -15.96 2.44
N LEU A 116 34.55 -15.72 1.39
CA LEU A 116 34.12 -16.77 0.45
C LEU A 116 35.31 -17.45 -0.24
N PHE A 117 36.30 -16.66 -0.69
CA PHE A 117 37.52 -17.21 -1.28
C PHE A 117 38.30 -18.09 -0.29
N LEU A 118 38.47 -17.63 0.96
CA LEU A 118 39.16 -18.41 2.00
C LEU A 118 38.39 -19.68 2.37
N ASN A 119 37.07 -19.60 2.51
CA ASN A 119 36.21 -20.76 2.79
C ASN A 119 36.23 -21.78 1.64
N PHE A 120 36.32 -21.31 0.40
CA PHE A 120 36.50 -22.17 -0.77
C PHE A 120 37.82 -22.95 -0.71
N LEU A 121 38.93 -22.27 -0.42
CA LEU A 121 40.23 -22.93 -0.25
C LEU A 121 40.26 -23.94 0.92
N GLN A 122 39.47 -23.69 1.97
CA GLN A 122 39.37 -24.56 3.14
C GLN A 122 38.30 -25.67 3.03
N GLY A 123 37.50 -25.69 1.94
CA GLY A 123 36.37 -26.61 1.80
C GLY A 123 35.23 -26.36 2.81
N LYS A 124 35.10 -25.14 3.35
CA LYS A 124 34.12 -24.73 4.37
C LYS A 124 33.07 -23.75 3.86
N VAL A 125 32.80 -23.73 2.56
CA VAL A 125 31.82 -22.80 1.97
C VAL A 125 30.43 -23.09 2.54
N VAL A 126 29.81 -22.06 3.12
CA VAL A 126 28.42 -22.11 3.55
C VAL A 126 27.54 -21.80 2.33
N ILE A 127 26.74 -22.77 1.89
CA ILE A 127 25.79 -22.57 0.80
C ILE A 127 24.47 -22.06 1.39
N PRO A 128 24.00 -20.86 0.99
CA PRO A 128 22.79 -20.28 1.56
C PRO A 128 21.56 -21.09 1.16
N GLN A 129 20.69 -21.35 2.13
CA GLN A 129 19.42 -22.03 1.91
C GLN A 129 18.27 -21.02 2.05
N ARG A 130 17.39 -20.97 1.05
CA ARG A 130 16.17 -20.15 1.10
C ARG A 130 15.28 -20.58 2.26
N ASP A 131 14.45 -19.66 2.73
CA ASP A 131 13.53 -19.87 3.86
C ASP A 131 14.24 -20.30 5.15
N THR A 132 15.41 -19.73 5.43
CA THR A 132 16.11 -19.86 6.71
C THR A 132 16.21 -18.51 7.40
N GLU A 133 16.45 -18.50 8.71
CA GLU A 133 16.66 -17.28 9.50
C GLU A 133 17.92 -16.49 9.12
N THR A 134 18.83 -17.10 8.35
CA THR A 134 20.07 -16.47 7.88
C THR A 134 20.00 -16.03 6.42
N PHE A 135 18.89 -16.34 5.71
CA PHE A 135 18.66 -15.92 4.34
C PHE A 135 17.85 -14.63 4.31
N ILE A 136 18.52 -13.49 4.14
CA ILE A 136 17.87 -12.18 4.15
C ILE A 136 17.53 -11.72 2.74
N SER A 137 16.53 -10.85 2.63
CA SER A 137 16.08 -10.29 1.36
C SER A 137 17.14 -9.39 0.72
N THR A 138 17.02 -9.14 -0.59
CA THR A 138 17.79 -8.09 -1.28
C THR A 138 17.67 -6.73 -0.57
N ILE A 139 16.49 -6.39 -0.02
CA ILE A 139 16.27 -5.15 0.74
C ILE A 139 17.05 -5.18 2.07
N GLY A 140 17.08 -6.30 2.78
CA GLY A 140 17.89 -6.51 3.97
C GLY A 140 19.39 -6.33 3.71
N HIS A 141 19.85 -6.72 2.51
CA HIS A 141 21.24 -6.49 2.09
C HIS A 141 21.57 -5.04 1.78
N LEU A 142 20.60 -4.19 1.41
CA LEU A 142 20.84 -2.75 1.19
C LEU A 142 21.16 -2.03 2.49
N ASP A 143 20.49 -2.42 3.59
CA ASP A 143 20.67 -1.84 4.90
C ASP A 143 20.53 -2.89 6.01
N GLY A 144 21.66 -3.30 6.57
CA GLY A 144 21.75 -4.34 7.60
C GLY A 144 21.22 -3.95 8.99
N ARG A 145 20.70 -2.74 9.19
CA ARG A 145 20.04 -2.36 10.45
C ARG A 145 18.68 -3.04 10.54
N ILE A 146 18.50 -3.90 11.54
CA ILE A 146 17.27 -4.68 11.77
C ILE A 146 16.63 -4.43 13.14
N ASP A 147 17.32 -3.72 14.03
CA ASP A 147 16.83 -3.44 15.37
C ASP A 147 15.60 -2.52 15.33
N LEU A 148 14.43 -3.08 15.62
CA LEU A 148 13.26 -2.33 16.04
C LEU A 148 13.65 -1.67 17.37
N TYR A 149 13.95 -0.37 17.37
CA TYR A 149 14.47 0.36 18.53
C TYR A 149 13.66 0.02 19.80
N ARG A 150 14.36 -0.22 20.93
CA ARG A 150 13.77 -0.73 22.18
C ARG A 150 12.51 0.05 22.55
N ALA A 151 11.37 -0.63 22.52
CA ALA A 151 10.07 -0.15 22.97
C ALA A 151 10.04 0.35 24.43
N GLU A 152 11.10 0.09 25.19
CA GLU A 152 11.30 0.58 26.57
C GLU A 152 11.27 2.11 26.65
N ASN A 153 11.84 2.85 25.68
CA ASN A 153 11.78 4.32 25.67
C ASN A 153 10.46 4.87 25.10
N LEU A 154 9.69 4.07 24.35
CA LEU A 154 8.36 4.44 23.86
C LEU A 154 7.35 4.47 25.02
N LEU A 155 7.53 3.63 26.05
CA LEU A 155 6.66 3.55 27.22
C LEU A 155 6.77 4.78 28.13
N GLU A 156 7.96 5.35 28.34
CA GLU A 156 8.11 6.61 29.10
C GLU A 156 7.35 7.77 28.45
N GLN A 157 7.29 7.81 27.11
CA GLN A 157 6.54 8.84 26.39
C GLN A 157 5.02 8.61 26.40
N ILE A 158 4.57 7.35 26.51
CA ILE A 158 3.15 6.99 26.56
C ILE A 158 2.57 7.25 27.97
N ASP A 159 3.29 6.93 29.05
CA ASP A 159 2.78 7.14 30.42
C ASP A 159 2.63 8.63 30.77
N HIS A 160 3.49 9.51 30.23
CA HIS A 160 3.33 10.95 30.40
C HIS A 160 2.15 11.56 29.62
N SER A 161 1.59 10.84 28.63
CA SER A 161 0.47 11.33 27.82
C SER A 161 -0.87 11.36 28.56
N VAL A 162 -0.98 10.70 29.72
CA VAL A 162 -2.20 10.70 30.55
C VAL A 162 -2.25 11.91 31.50
N SER A 163 -1.11 12.55 31.80
CA SER A 163 -1.05 13.71 32.71
C SER A 163 -0.69 15.04 32.03
N ALA A 164 -0.27 15.00 30.76
CA ALA A 164 0.25 16.15 30.03
C ALA A 164 -0.65 16.63 28.88
N GLU A 165 -1.96 16.80 29.12
CA GLU A 165 -2.88 17.48 28.18
C GLU A 165 -2.45 18.93 27.82
N LYS A 166 -1.34 19.44 28.39
CA LYS A 166 -0.85 20.80 28.20
C LYS A 166 0.64 20.97 27.83
N ALA A 167 1.47 19.92 27.81
CA ALA A 167 2.94 20.11 27.74
C ALA A 167 3.63 19.63 26.45
N ILE A 168 2.94 18.95 25.52
CA ILE A 168 3.48 18.64 24.18
C ILE A 168 2.43 19.02 23.12
N LYS A 169 2.20 20.33 23.00
CA LYS A 169 1.87 20.89 21.69
C LYS A 169 3.11 20.71 20.81
N GLU A 170 2.93 20.00 19.69
CA GLU A 170 3.83 20.00 18.53
C GLU A 170 5.20 19.29 18.64
N GLU A 171 5.19 17.96 18.64
CA GLU A 171 6.20 17.21 17.89
C GLU A 171 5.51 16.41 16.78
N ILE A 172 5.23 17.10 15.66
CA ILE A 172 4.51 16.55 14.52
C ILE A 172 5.22 15.28 14.02
N GLY A 173 4.53 14.13 14.11
CA GLY A 173 5.05 12.80 13.80
C GLY A 173 6.12 12.37 14.81
N ASN A 174 5.74 11.67 15.89
CA ASN A 174 6.71 11.21 16.89
C ASN A 174 7.84 10.43 16.17
N ARG A 175 9.06 10.98 16.22
CA ARG A 175 10.25 10.41 15.58
C ARG A 175 10.46 8.95 15.94
N ALA A 176 10.15 8.56 17.18
CA ALA A 176 10.26 7.18 17.63
C ALA A 176 9.21 6.28 16.96
N HIS A 177 7.98 6.76 16.73
CA HIS A 177 7.01 6.03 15.92
C HIS A 177 7.46 5.92 14.47
N MET A 178 7.98 6.99 13.87
CA MET A 178 8.51 6.93 12.50
C MET A 178 9.66 5.94 12.39
N ASP A 179 10.57 5.89 13.37
CA ASP A 179 11.70 4.96 13.38
C ASP A 179 11.21 3.52 13.47
N LEU A 180 10.32 3.23 14.42
CA LEU A 180 9.69 1.93 14.56
C LEU A 180 8.98 1.51 13.25
N CYS A 181 8.28 2.45 12.61
CA CYS A 181 7.53 2.21 11.38
C CYS A 181 8.43 1.90 10.19
N ILE A 182 9.49 2.68 9.94
CA ILE A 182 10.40 2.39 8.82
C ILE A 182 11.14 1.07 9.04
N MET A 183 11.55 0.78 10.28
CA MET A 183 12.20 -0.49 10.62
C MET A 183 11.25 -1.69 10.42
N ALA A 184 9.98 -1.56 10.80
CA ALA A 184 8.98 -2.59 10.53
C ALA A 184 8.67 -2.74 9.04
N SER A 185 8.63 -1.64 8.29
CA SER A 185 8.46 -1.66 6.84
C SER A 185 9.62 -2.33 6.11
N LYS A 186 10.84 -2.21 6.62
CA LYS A 186 11.98 -3.01 6.14
C LYS A 186 11.83 -4.49 6.47
N LEU A 187 11.47 -4.83 7.70
CA LEU A 187 11.28 -6.23 8.12
C LEU A 187 10.14 -6.92 7.35
N ALA A 188 9.18 -6.18 6.81
CA ALA A 188 8.11 -6.74 5.99
C ALA A 188 8.60 -7.38 4.68
N TYR A 189 9.81 -7.04 4.21
CA TYR A 189 10.44 -7.69 3.04
C TYR A 189 11.12 -9.02 3.39
N GLU A 190 11.36 -9.29 4.67
CA GLU A 190 12.07 -10.48 5.11
C GLU A 190 11.17 -11.72 5.15
N ASN A 191 11.77 -12.89 5.02
CA ASN A 191 11.03 -14.14 5.10
C ASN A 191 10.50 -14.40 6.52
N ALA A 192 9.47 -15.24 6.63
CA ALA A 192 8.79 -15.51 7.89
C ALA A 192 9.73 -16.01 9.01
N LYS A 193 10.80 -16.77 8.70
CA LYS A 193 11.74 -17.28 9.72
C LYS A 193 12.68 -16.21 10.25
N VAL A 194 13.18 -15.31 9.38
CA VAL A 194 13.95 -14.13 9.80
C VAL A 194 13.11 -13.27 10.77
N VAL A 195 11.81 -13.16 10.46
CA VAL A 195 10.86 -12.39 11.26
C VAL A 195 10.44 -13.12 12.55
N GLN A 196 10.28 -14.45 12.55
CA GLN A 196 9.84 -15.25 13.70
C GLN A 196 10.78 -15.17 14.91
N ASN A 197 12.07 -14.86 14.71
CA ASN A 197 13.01 -14.55 15.80
C ASN A 197 12.54 -13.42 16.73
N PHE A 198 11.46 -12.72 16.39
CA PHE A 198 10.91 -11.60 17.14
C PHE A 198 9.47 -11.82 17.70
N GLN A 199 8.98 -13.06 17.87
CA GLN A 199 7.61 -13.39 18.35
C GLN A 199 6.47 -12.76 17.52
N LYS A 200 6.18 -13.30 16.31
CA LYS A 200 5.32 -12.63 15.31
C LYS A 200 4.48 -13.61 14.48
N GLU A 201 3.34 -13.13 13.97
CA GLU A 201 2.48 -13.83 13.00
C GLU A 201 2.56 -13.14 11.62
N PHE A 202 2.59 -13.93 10.54
CA PHE A 202 2.90 -13.46 9.19
C PHE A 202 1.91 -13.97 8.14
N SER A 203 1.60 -13.12 7.15
CA SER A 203 1.17 -13.54 5.81
C SER A 203 2.16 -12.96 4.79
N THR A 204 2.24 -13.52 3.58
CA THR A 204 3.24 -13.16 2.54
C THR A 204 3.38 -11.67 2.21
N GLN A 205 2.40 -10.84 2.61
CA GLN A 205 2.34 -9.41 2.30
C GLN A 205 2.19 -8.50 3.53
N VAL A 206 1.98 -9.07 4.73
CA VAL A 206 1.67 -8.28 5.94
C VAL A 206 2.36 -8.84 7.18
N PHE A 207 3.00 -7.93 7.89
CA PHE A 207 3.67 -8.13 9.16
C PHE A 207 2.83 -7.49 10.28
N ILE A 208 2.48 -8.25 11.33
CA ILE A 208 1.78 -7.72 12.50
C ILE A 208 2.60 -8.00 13.76
N LEU A 209 2.80 -6.98 14.59
CA LEU A 209 3.56 -7.05 15.84
C LEU A 209 2.78 -6.39 16.98
N CYS A 210 2.71 -7.06 18.14
CA CYS A 210 2.31 -6.44 19.40
C CYS A 210 3.55 -6.06 20.20
N ASP A 211 3.52 -4.94 20.92
CA ASP A 211 4.62 -4.54 21.82
C ASP A 211 4.83 -5.54 22.98
N LYS A 212 3.76 -6.24 23.38
CA LYS A 212 3.76 -7.26 24.43
C LYS A 212 2.89 -8.45 24.04
N PRO A 213 3.18 -9.68 24.51
CA PRO A 213 2.36 -10.86 24.23
C PRO A 213 1.02 -10.85 24.98
N LYS A 214 0.92 -10.13 26.09
CA LYS A 214 -0.31 -9.94 26.88
C LYS A 214 -0.44 -8.47 27.23
N ASP A 215 -1.68 -7.99 27.28
CA ASP A 215 -2.01 -6.59 27.60
C ASP A 215 -1.16 -5.57 26.81
N ALA A 216 -1.03 -5.82 25.51
CA ALA A 216 -0.31 -4.95 24.59
C ALA A 216 -0.89 -3.52 24.63
N ASN A 217 -0.01 -2.52 24.52
CA ASN A 217 -0.39 -1.12 24.36
C ASN A 217 -0.36 -0.69 22.88
N LEU A 218 0.39 -1.42 22.05
CA LEU A 218 0.58 -1.09 20.65
C LEU A 218 0.50 -2.35 19.78
N ILE A 219 -0.29 -2.26 18.72
CA ILE A 219 -0.32 -3.21 17.60
C ILE A 219 0.23 -2.49 16.36
N LEU A 220 1.29 -2.98 15.76
CA LEU A 220 1.88 -2.45 14.53
C LEU A 220 1.53 -3.35 13.36
N ILE A 221 0.95 -2.77 12.31
CA ILE A 221 0.65 -3.46 11.05
C ILE A 221 1.57 -2.86 9.98
N SER A 222 2.43 -3.67 9.37
CA SER A 222 3.30 -3.25 8.29
C SER A 222 2.98 -4.03 7.01
N PHE A 223 2.61 -3.31 5.95
CA PHE A 223 2.46 -3.87 4.62
C PHE A 223 3.80 -3.89 3.90
N ARG A 224 4.10 -5.00 3.22
CA ARG A 224 5.26 -5.12 2.36
C ARG A 224 5.06 -4.29 1.10
N GLY A 225 6.14 -3.72 0.57
CA GLY A 225 6.13 -3.05 -0.73
C GLY A 225 6.73 -3.90 -1.84
N THR A 226 7.04 -3.23 -2.95
CA THR A 226 7.50 -3.83 -4.20
C THR A 226 8.82 -4.58 -4.02
N GLU A 227 8.83 -5.89 -4.29
CA GLU A 227 10.09 -6.63 -4.40
C GLU A 227 10.86 -6.17 -5.65
N PRO A 228 12.18 -5.88 -5.56
CA PRO A 228 12.94 -5.34 -6.68
C PRO A 228 12.86 -6.18 -7.97
N PHE A 229 12.60 -7.47 -7.82
CA PHE A 229 12.56 -8.45 -8.91
C PHE A 229 11.15 -9.03 -9.14
N ASP A 230 10.10 -8.48 -8.51
CA ASP A 230 8.72 -8.90 -8.75
C ASP A 230 8.04 -8.00 -9.79
N SER A 231 7.85 -8.56 -10.98
CA SER A 231 7.21 -7.84 -12.09
C SER A 231 5.75 -7.45 -11.84
N TYR A 232 5.02 -8.16 -10.96
CA TYR A 232 3.63 -7.85 -10.65
C TYR A 232 3.53 -6.60 -9.76
N ASP A 233 4.44 -6.48 -8.79
CA ASP A 233 4.53 -5.30 -7.93
C ASP A 233 4.89 -4.05 -8.77
N TRP A 234 5.86 -4.18 -9.69
CA TRP A 234 6.20 -3.10 -10.61
C TRP A 234 5.08 -2.77 -11.61
N ASP A 235 4.38 -3.77 -12.17
CA ASP A 235 3.22 -3.51 -13.06
C ASP A 235 2.14 -2.71 -12.33
N THR A 236 1.97 -2.97 -11.03
CA THR A 236 1.04 -2.26 -10.15
C THR A 236 1.45 -0.80 -9.96
N ASP A 237 2.73 -0.50 -9.73
CA ASP A 237 3.22 0.87 -9.51
C ASP A 237 3.14 1.76 -10.77
N PHE A 238 3.25 1.17 -11.96
CA PHE A 238 3.12 1.87 -13.25
C PHE A 238 1.68 1.86 -13.81
N ASP A 239 0.74 1.24 -13.11
CA ASP A 239 -0.65 1.27 -13.49
C ASP A 239 -1.26 2.66 -13.20
N ILE A 240 -2.18 3.07 -14.06
CA ILE A 240 -2.94 4.32 -13.91
C ILE A 240 -4.45 4.04 -13.89
N SER A 241 -4.81 2.75 -13.86
CA SER A 241 -6.19 2.30 -13.80
C SER A 241 -6.83 2.70 -12.47
N TRP A 242 -8.08 3.14 -12.52
CA TRP A 242 -8.85 3.54 -11.35
C TRP A 242 -10.24 2.94 -11.34
N TYR A 243 -10.76 2.78 -10.14
CA TYR A 243 -12.13 2.36 -9.87
C TYR A 243 -12.82 3.43 -9.00
N GLU A 244 -14.02 3.85 -9.38
CA GLU A 244 -14.80 4.81 -8.63
C GLU A 244 -15.67 4.11 -7.58
N ILE A 245 -15.44 4.49 -6.32
CA ILE A 245 -16.21 4.00 -5.19
C ILE A 245 -17.20 5.10 -4.80
N PRO A 246 -18.52 4.84 -4.80
CA PRO A 246 -19.51 5.85 -4.48
C PRO A 246 -19.21 6.55 -3.15
N LYS A 247 -19.27 7.90 -3.15
CA LYS A 247 -18.96 8.80 -2.02
C LYS A 247 -17.48 8.88 -1.62
N LEU A 248 -16.70 7.83 -1.84
CA LEU A 248 -15.27 7.80 -1.52
C LEU A 248 -14.43 8.45 -2.63
N GLY A 249 -14.79 8.25 -3.91
CA GLY A 249 -14.08 8.77 -5.08
C GLY A 249 -13.31 7.71 -5.85
N LYS A 250 -12.41 8.17 -6.74
CA LYS A 250 -11.60 7.31 -7.60
C LYS A 250 -10.37 6.79 -6.83
N VAL A 251 -10.16 5.49 -6.84
CA VAL A 251 -9.05 4.80 -6.15
C VAL A 251 -8.27 3.97 -7.16
N HIS A 252 -6.95 3.89 -6.98
CA HIS A 252 -6.07 3.09 -7.84
C HIS A 252 -6.44 1.60 -7.81
N MET A 253 -6.73 1.03 -8.98
CA MET A 253 -7.28 -0.32 -9.10
C MET A 253 -6.27 -1.39 -8.68
N GLY A 254 -5.00 -1.25 -9.05
CA GLY A 254 -3.95 -2.20 -8.64
C GLY A 254 -3.75 -2.27 -7.12
N PHE A 255 -3.94 -1.18 -6.39
CA PHE A 255 -3.83 -1.20 -4.92
C PHE A 255 -5.04 -1.87 -4.26
N LEU A 256 -6.24 -1.76 -4.85
CA LEU A 256 -7.41 -2.52 -4.42
C LEU A 256 -7.19 -4.02 -4.63
N GLU A 257 -6.63 -4.42 -5.77
CA GLU A 257 -6.29 -5.82 -6.07
C GLU A 257 -5.22 -6.36 -5.11
N ALA A 258 -4.19 -5.58 -4.80
CA ALA A 258 -3.13 -5.96 -3.86
C ALA A 258 -3.67 -6.18 -2.43
N LEU A 259 -4.71 -5.46 -2.01
CA LEU A 259 -5.43 -5.73 -0.75
C LEU A 259 -6.47 -6.88 -0.86
N GLY A 260 -6.64 -7.44 -2.05
CA GLY A 260 -7.64 -8.47 -2.34
C GLY A 260 -9.07 -7.94 -2.25
N LEU A 261 -9.32 -6.75 -2.77
CA LEU A 261 -10.65 -6.10 -2.77
C LEU A 261 -11.34 -6.15 -4.14
N GLY A 262 -10.84 -6.96 -5.07
CA GLY A 262 -11.45 -7.21 -6.37
C GLY A 262 -10.40 -7.64 -7.41
N ASN A 263 -10.85 -7.79 -8.65
CA ASN A 263 -10.05 -8.17 -9.80
C ASN A 263 -10.55 -7.40 -11.04
N ARG A 264 -9.64 -6.74 -11.78
CA ARG A 264 -9.96 -6.00 -13.01
C ARG A 264 -10.53 -6.85 -14.14
N ASP A 265 -10.28 -8.15 -14.17
CA ASP A 265 -10.85 -9.08 -15.16
C ASP A 265 -12.35 -9.33 -14.91
N ASP A 266 -12.80 -9.14 -13.67
CA ASP A 266 -14.21 -9.18 -13.27
C ASP A 266 -14.53 -8.00 -12.33
N THR A 267 -14.86 -6.86 -12.92
CA THR A 267 -15.08 -5.61 -12.18
C THR A 267 -16.22 -5.69 -11.15
N THR A 268 -17.13 -6.67 -11.29
CA THR A 268 -18.23 -6.88 -10.33
C THR A 268 -17.70 -7.30 -8.95
N THR A 269 -16.51 -7.91 -8.89
CA THR A 269 -15.86 -8.29 -7.63
C THR A 269 -15.52 -7.08 -6.75
N PHE A 270 -15.12 -5.95 -7.35
CA PHE A 270 -14.88 -4.71 -6.61
C PHE A 270 -16.17 -4.22 -5.95
N GLN A 271 -17.27 -4.24 -6.70
CA GLN A 271 -18.58 -3.87 -6.18
C GLN A 271 -18.95 -4.73 -4.99
N TYR A 272 -18.76 -6.05 -5.10
CA TYR A 272 -19.04 -6.98 -4.02
C TYR A 272 -18.25 -6.65 -2.74
N HIS A 273 -16.92 -6.48 -2.85
CA HIS A 273 -16.05 -6.26 -1.68
C HIS A 273 -16.19 -4.86 -1.07
N LEU A 274 -16.48 -3.83 -1.88
CA LEU A 274 -16.48 -2.44 -1.45
C LEU A 274 -17.87 -1.93 -1.06
N GLN A 275 -18.94 -2.49 -1.63
CA GLN A 275 -20.32 -2.05 -1.38
C GLN A 275 -21.13 -2.96 -0.45
N MET A 276 -20.77 -4.25 -0.27
CA MET A 276 -21.48 -5.06 0.72
C MET A 276 -21.23 -4.53 2.13
N LYS A 277 -22.29 -3.96 2.73
CA LYS A 277 -22.33 -3.66 4.15
C LYS A 277 -22.02 -4.94 4.92
N SER A 278 -21.11 -4.85 5.88
CA SER A 278 -20.62 -5.96 6.72
C SER A 278 -21.69 -6.53 7.68
N THR A 279 -22.99 -6.43 7.36
CA THR A 279 -24.09 -6.89 8.21
C THR A 279 -24.13 -8.41 8.37
N ASN A 280 -23.61 -9.18 7.40
CA ASN A 280 -23.60 -10.65 7.47
C ASN A 280 -22.29 -11.26 8.03
N PHE A 281 -21.27 -10.44 8.35
CA PHE A 281 -19.97 -10.97 8.82
C PHE A 281 -19.81 -11.01 10.34
N ASN A 282 -20.75 -10.46 11.10
CA ASN A 282 -20.68 -10.40 12.56
C ASN A 282 -21.44 -11.54 13.28
N HIS A 283 -22.22 -12.37 12.57
CA HIS A 283 -23.18 -13.26 13.22
C HIS A 283 -22.67 -14.67 13.58
N ASP A 284 -21.43 -15.04 13.22
CA ASP A 284 -20.85 -16.37 13.51
C ASP A 284 -19.99 -16.41 14.79
N TYR A 285 -20.06 -15.38 15.66
CA TYR A 285 -19.23 -15.30 16.88
C TYR A 285 -19.89 -15.89 18.15
N GLU A 286 -21.06 -16.48 18.04
CA GLU A 286 -21.68 -17.22 19.15
C GLU A 286 -22.04 -18.63 18.70
N GLY A 287 -21.21 -19.62 19.07
CA GLY A 287 -21.56 -21.03 18.98
C GLY A 287 -20.72 -21.85 18.01
N SER A 288 -19.47 -22.14 18.38
CA SER A 288 -18.76 -23.35 17.93
C SER A 288 -17.62 -23.67 18.91
N GLY A 289 -17.98 -23.80 20.18
CA GLY A 289 -17.20 -24.51 21.16
C GLY A 289 -17.89 -25.84 21.44
N ALA A 290 -17.74 -26.83 20.56
CA ALA A 290 -17.85 -28.25 20.86
C ALA A 290 -17.78 -29.11 19.58
N LEU A 291 -17.02 -30.20 19.69
CA LEU A 291 -17.12 -31.45 18.93
C LEU A 291 -16.54 -31.51 17.52
N LEU A 292 -15.23 -31.80 17.50
CA LEU A 292 -14.64 -32.77 16.58
C LEU A 292 -15.13 -34.18 16.93
N SER A 293 -15.84 -34.84 16.02
CA SER A 293 -15.80 -36.31 15.86
C SER A 293 -16.49 -36.75 14.56
N ASN A 294 -15.75 -37.49 13.74
CA ASN A 294 -16.08 -38.55 12.75
C ASN A 294 -17.59 -38.85 12.54
N THR A 295 -18.10 -39.24 11.36
CA THR A 295 -17.66 -40.31 10.45
C THR A 295 -18.62 -40.33 9.23
N ASP A 296 -18.18 -40.91 8.11
CA ASP A 296 -18.98 -41.28 6.94
C ASP A 296 -20.14 -42.25 7.23
N SER A 297 -21.28 -42.10 6.52
CA SER A 297 -22.04 -43.21 5.89
C SER A 297 -23.37 -42.74 5.24
N ASP A 298 -23.45 -42.92 3.92
CA ASP A 298 -24.54 -43.46 3.07
C ASP A 298 -26.04 -43.09 3.15
N MET A 299 -26.57 -43.01 1.91
CA MET A 299 -27.88 -43.44 1.36
C MET A 299 -29.09 -42.47 1.24
N GLU A 300 -29.43 -42.18 -0.03
CA GLU A 300 -30.74 -42.28 -0.73
C GLU A 300 -32.04 -42.24 0.12
N GLN A 301 -33.13 -41.54 -0.20
CA GLN A 301 -33.86 -41.41 -1.47
C GLN A 301 -35.08 -40.47 -1.19
N ASN A 302 -35.42 -39.53 -2.09
CA ASN A 302 -36.78 -39.41 -2.66
C ASN A 302 -36.94 -38.17 -3.56
N GLU A 303 -37.38 -38.44 -4.79
CA GLU A 303 -37.84 -37.48 -5.77
C GLU A 303 -39.27 -36.98 -5.44
N ARG A 304 -39.49 -35.67 -5.55
CA ARG A 304 -40.46 -35.03 -6.47
C ARG A 304 -40.74 -33.58 -6.04
N ASP A 305 -40.31 -32.65 -6.89
CA ASP A 305 -41.10 -31.55 -7.47
C ASP A 305 -40.16 -30.45 -7.98
N ARG A 306 -39.94 -30.46 -9.30
CA ARG A 306 -39.23 -29.39 -10.03
C ARG A 306 -40.26 -28.46 -10.65
N SER A 307 -40.24 -27.19 -10.26
CA SER A 307 -40.13 -26.05 -11.19
C SER A 307 -40.32 -24.72 -10.44
N SER A 308 -39.24 -24.20 -9.88
CA SER A 308 -39.00 -22.75 -9.61
C SER A 308 -37.77 -22.49 -8.74
N ASP A 309 -37.16 -23.51 -8.12
CA ASP A 309 -36.06 -23.34 -7.17
C ASP A 309 -34.63 -23.44 -7.74
N SER A 310 -34.44 -23.74 -9.03
CA SER A 310 -33.08 -23.90 -9.60
C SER A 310 -32.31 -22.58 -9.63
N ASP A 311 -32.97 -21.47 -9.97
CA ASP A 311 -32.28 -20.18 -10.12
C ASP A 311 -31.97 -19.56 -8.75
N ARG A 312 -32.83 -19.80 -7.75
CA ARG A 312 -32.65 -19.35 -6.37
C ARG A 312 -31.58 -20.15 -5.65
N ALA A 313 -31.55 -21.48 -5.81
CA ALA A 313 -30.52 -22.34 -5.24
C ALA A 313 -29.13 -22.06 -5.85
N THR A 314 -29.08 -21.77 -7.15
CA THR A 314 -27.83 -21.41 -7.85
C THR A 314 -27.32 -20.04 -7.42
N ALA A 315 -28.21 -19.03 -7.29
CA ALA A 315 -27.85 -17.71 -6.77
C ALA A 315 -27.41 -17.74 -5.29
N VAL A 316 -28.06 -18.56 -4.46
CA VAL A 316 -27.67 -18.78 -3.05
C VAL A 316 -26.33 -19.52 -2.95
N GLY A 317 -26.11 -20.53 -3.79
CA GLY A 317 -24.83 -21.25 -3.89
C GLY A 317 -23.69 -20.34 -4.34
N HIS A 318 -23.93 -19.51 -5.35
CA HIS A 318 -22.97 -18.52 -5.85
C HIS A 318 -22.67 -17.44 -4.79
N LYS A 319 -23.69 -16.95 -4.07
CA LYS A 319 -23.53 -16.00 -2.96
C LYS A 319 -22.77 -16.59 -1.77
N LYS A 320 -22.96 -17.87 -1.46
CA LYS A 320 -22.23 -18.60 -0.40
C LYS A 320 -20.77 -18.86 -0.82
N PHE A 321 -20.55 -19.26 -2.06
CA PHE A 321 -19.20 -19.44 -2.62
C PHE A 321 -18.41 -18.13 -2.66
N LEU A 322 -19.03 -17.04 -3.14
CA LEU A 322 -18.45 -15.70 -3.11
C LEU A 322 -18.16 -15.26 -1.67
N SER A 323 -19.09 -15.48 -0.73
CA SER A 323 -18.89 -15.17 0.71
C SER A 323 -17.69 -15.92 1.31
N GLU A 324 -17.50 -17.20 0.96
CA GLU A 324 -16.33 -17.98 1.39
C GLU A 324 -15.02 -17.54 0.71
N MET A 325 -15.06 -17.13 -0.56
CA MET A 325 -13.90 -16.50 -1.23
C MET A 325 -13.54 -15.16 -0.57
N VAL A 326 -14.53 -14.38 -0.15
CA VAL A 326 -14.35 -13.07 0.50
C VAL A 326 -13.73 -13.20 1.88
N LYS A 327 -14.01 -14.28 2.61
CA LYS A 327 -13.35 -14.57 3.89
C LYS A 327 -11.83 -14.80 3.76
N LYS A 328 -11.30 -14.98 2.55
CA LYS A 328 -9.89 -15.34 2.30
C LYS A 328 -9.02 -14.22 1.72
N THR A 329 -9.53 -13.00 1.55
CA THR A 329 -8.70 -11.91 1.00
C THR A 329 -7.82 -11.24 2.06
N ALA A 330 -6.73 -10.60 1.62
CA ALA A 330 -5.74 -9.99 2.51
C ALA A 330 -6.37 -8.95 3.46
N TYR A 331 -7.22 -8.07 2.93
CA TYR A 331 -7.94 -7.07 3.75
C TYR A 331 -8.77 -7.72 4.87
N TYR A 332 -9.61 -8.71 4.55
CA TYR A 332 -10.47 -9.33 5.57
C TYR A 332 -9.67 -10.14 6.59
N ALA A 333 -8.57 -10.78 6.18
CA ALA A 333 -7.66 -11.48 7.08
C ALA A 333 -7.01 -10.52 8.08
N VAL A 334 -6.43 -9.40 7.60
CA VAL A 334 -5.81 -8.38 8.47
C VAL A 334 -6.86 -7.73 9.37
N ARG A 335 -8.03 -7.38 8.84
CA ARG A 335 -9.13 -6.80 9.62
C ARG A 335 -9.59 -7.75 10.72
N LYS A 336 -9.77 -9.04 10.42
CA LYS A 336 -10.17 -10.06 11.39
C LYS A 336 -9.12 -10.22 12.48
N LYS A 337 -7.83 -10.31 12.11
CA LYS A 337 -6.74 -10.44 13.09
C LYS A 337 -6.62 -9.20 13.97
N LEU A 338 -6.66 -8.00 13.39
CA LEU A 338 -6.61 -6.74 14.14
C LEU A 338 -7.78 -6.66 15.14
N LYS A 339 -9.00 -7.00 14.74
CA LYS A 339 -10.14 -7.06 15.66
C LYS A 339 -9.92 -8.03 16.81
N SER A 340 -9.43 -9.23 16.53
CA SER A 340 -9.09 -10.22 17.55
C SER A 340 -8.08 -9.67 18.55
N LEU A 341 -7.01 -9.05 18.07
CA LEU A 341 -5.96 -8.47 18.91
C LEU A 341 -6.47 -7.28 19.73
N LEU A 342 -7.37 -6.46 19.20
CA LEU A 342 -7.97 -5.35 19.95
C LEU A 342 -8.95 -5.81 21.04
N VAL A 343 -9.57 -6.98 20.87
CA VAL A 343 -10.38 -7.63 21.92
C VAL A 343 -9.49 -8.23 22.99
N GLU A 344 -8.42 -8.91 22.60
CA GLU A 344 -7.44 -9.50 23.50
C GLU A 344 -6.68 -8.44 24.30
N HIS A 345 -6.26 -7.36 23.64
CA HIS A 345 -5.52 -6.25 24.23
C HIS A 345 -6.41 -5.01 24.33
N LYS A 346 -7.24 -4.98 25.38
CA LYS A 346 -8.28 -3.96 25.58
C LYS A 346 -7.78 -2.52 25.58
N ASN A 347 -6.50 -2.27 25.85
CA ASN A 347 -5.89 -0.93 25.84
C ASN A 347 -5.05 -0.63 24.59
N ALA A 348 -4.78 -1.62 23.73
CA ALA A 348 -3.91 -1.48 22.58
C ALA A 348 -4.43 -0.45 21.56
N LYS A 349 -3.62 0.53 21.18
CA LYS A 349 -3.85 1.28 19.95
C LYS A 349 -3.10 0.61 18.81
N PHE A 350 -3.42 0.95 17.57
CA PHE A 350 -2.69 0.40 16.43
C PHE A 350 -2.09 1.47 15.52
N ILE A 351 -0.96 1.14 14.93
CA ILE A 351 -0.29 1.90 13.89
C ILE A 351 -0.27 1.07 12.60
N VAL A 352 -0.45 1.74 11.46
CA VAL A 352 -0.27 1.12 10.14
C VAL A 352 0.91 1.77 9.43
N THR A 353 1.77 0.97 8.81
CA THR A 353 2.96 1.45 8.10
C THR A 353 3.23 0.67 6.83
N GLY A 354 4.03 1.25 5.95
CA GLY A 354 4.54 0.59 4.76
C GLY A 354 5.51 1.47 3.98
N HIS A 355 6.40 0.80 3.24
CA HIS A 355 7.32 1.42 2.28
C HIS A 355 6.84 1.14 0.86
N SER A 356 7.00 2.09 -0.07
CA SER A 356 6.65 1.92 -1.49
C SER A 356 5.16 1.53 -1.67
N LEU A 357 4.84 0.53 -2.50
CA LEU A 357 3.52 -0.10 -2.60
C LEU A 357 2.89 -0.40 -1.24
N GLY A 358 3.67 -0.87 -0.27
CA GLY A 358 3.20 -1.15 1.09
C GLY A 358 2.69 0.10 1.79
N GLY A 359 3.26 1.27 1.49
CA GLY A 359 2.75 2.55 1.95
C GLY A 359 1.34 2.82 1.41
N ALA A 360 1.07 2.49 0.15
CA ALA A 360 -0.25 2.67 -0.45
C ALA A 360 -1.29 1.78 0.24
N LEU A 361 -0.93 0.52 0.50
CA LEU A 361 -1.79 -0.42 1.25
C LEU A 361 -2.01 0.05 2.69
N ALA A 362 -1.00 0.66 3.32
CA ALA A 362 -1.05 1.13 4.70
C ALA A 362 -2.07 2.27 4.93
N VAL A 363 -2.27 3.16 3.95
CA VAL A 363 -3.33 4.19 4.02
C VAL A 363 -4.66 3.66 3.48
N LEU A 364 -4.65 2.79 2.47
CA LEU A 364 -5.86 2.22 1.87
C LEU A 364 -6.60 1.29 2.85
N PHE A 365 -5.88 0.53 3.68
CA PHE A 365 -6.49 -0.35 4.69
C PHE A 365 -7.40 0.43 5.66
N PRO A 366 -6.96 1.50 6.35
CA PRO A 366 -7.85 2.36 7.13
C PRO A 366 -8.95 3.04 6.32
N SER A 367 -8.71 3.43 5.07
CA SER A 367 -9.77 3.98 4.20
C SER A 367 -10.92 2.99 3.99
N VAL A 368 -10.60 1.71 3.78
CA VAL A 368 -11.61 0.66 3.60
C VAL A 368 -12.26 0.30 4.95
N LEU A 369 -11.55 0.41 6.08
CA LEU A 369 -12.18 0.29 7.41
C LEU A 369 -13.27 1.35 7.62
N VAL A 370 -13.01 2.60 7.23
CA VAL A 370 -14.00 3.69 7.28
C VAL A 370 -15.16 3.40 6.34
N LEU A 371 -14.87 3.01 5.09
CA LEU A 371 -15.89 2.63 4.10
C LEU A 371 -16.81 1.51 4.62
N HIS A 372 -16.24 0.50 5.28
CA HIS A 372 -16.97 -0.61 5.91
C HIS A 372 -17.55 -0.27 7.30
N GLN A 373 -17.56 1.02 7.68
CA GLN A 373 -18.13 1.53 8.93
C GLN A 373 -17.53 0.91 10.19
N GLN A 374 -16.25 0.53 10.15
CA GLN A 374 -15.51 -0.06 11.29
C GLN A 374 -15.00 1.03 12.25
N MET A 375 -15.90 1.92 12.68
CA MET A 375 -15.53 3.11 13.45
C MET A 375 -14.98 2.77 14.84
N ASP A 376 -15.41 1.68 15.45
CA ASP A 376 -14.86 1.24 16.74
C ASP A 376 -13.41 0.79 16.66
N VAL A 377 -13.03 0.19 15.53
CA VAL A 377 -11.61 -0.08 15.23
C VAL A 377 -10.90 1.25 14.98
N MET A 378 -11.43 2.11 14.11
CA MET A 378 -10.79 3.40 13.76
C MET A 378 -10.55 4.33 14.95
N LYS A 379 -11.38 4.29 16.00
CA LYS A 379 -11.14 5.03 17.26
C LYS A 379 -9.82 4.64 17.93
N ARG A 380 -9.32 3.43 17.69
CA ARG A 380 -8.06 2.88 18.22
C ARG A 380 -6.86 3.12 17.31
N LEU A 381 -7.03 3.79 16.17
CA LEU A 381 -5.93 4.18 15.28
C LEU A 381 -5.09 5.27 15.95
N LEU A 382 -3.82 4.95 16.21
CA LEU A 382 -2.81 5.87 16.74
C LEU A 382 -2.15 6.68 15.63
N GLY A 383 -1.83 6.05 14.50
CA GLY A 383 -1.21 6.74 13.37
C GLY A 383 -1.00 5.85 12.14
N ILE A 384 -0.76 6.50 11.02
CA ILE A 384 -0.39 5.92 9.73
C ILE A 384 0.91 6.62 9.32
N TYR A 385 1.98 5.86 9.13
CA TYR A 385 3.28 6.37 8.73
C TYR A 385 3.71 5.66 7.47
N THR A 386 3.90 6.38 6.37
CA THR A 386 4.26 5.77 5.09
C THR A 386 5.55 6.37 4.54
N PHE A 387 6.29 5.58 3.78
CA PHE A 387 7.61 5.94 3.28
C PHE A 387 7.67 5.67 1.78
N GLY A 388 8.01 6.68 0.96
CA GLY A 388 8.06 6.49 -0.48
C GLY A 388 6.72 6.10 -1.10
N GLN A 389 5.61 6.55 -0.49
CA GLN A 389 4.27 6.12 -0.87
C GLN A 389 3.80 6.76 -2.19
N PRO A 390 3.30 5.98 -3.17
CA PRO A 390 2.64 6.54 -4.35
C PRO A 390 1.27 7.15 -4.03
N ARG A 391 0.70 7.90 -4.98
CA ARG A 391 -0.66 8.45 -4.88
C ARG A 391 -1.70 7.34 -5.03
N ILE A 392 -2.67 7.29 -4.14
CA ILE A 392 -3.62 6.15 -4.07
C ILE A 392 -5.01 6.42 -4.65
N GLY A 393 -5.36 7.68 -4.89
CA GLY A 393 -6.68 8.06 -5.41
C GLY A 393 -6.83 9.56 -5.56
N ASN A 394 -8.06 10.00 -5.79
CA ASN A 394 -8.34 11.37 -6.18
C ASN A 394 -8.58 12.36 -5.03
N ARG A 395 -8.82 13.63 -5.35
CA ARG A 395 -9.21 14.68 -4.37
C ARG A 395 -10.44 14.32 -3.53
N GLN A 396 -11.37 13.55 -4.06
CA GLN A 396 -12.56 13.15 -3.31
C GLN A 396 -12.20 12.16 -2.21
N LEU A 397 -11.31 11.20 -2.50
CA LEU A 397 -10.74 10.29 -1.49
C LEU A 397 -10.02 11.08 -0.40
N ALA A 398 -9.19 12.06 -0.80
CA ALA A 398 -8.49 12.95 0.13
C ALA A 398 -9.47 13.63 1.09
N LYS A 399 -10.50 14.29 0.55
CA LYS A 399 -11.52 15.00 1.34
C LYS A 399 -12.34 14.07 2.23
N PHE A 400 -12.64 12.85 1.75
CA PHE A 400 -13.33 11.84 2.54
C PHE A 400 -12.49 11.46 3.77
N MET A 401 -11.20 11.19 3.59
CA MET A 401 -10.31 10.73 4.66
C MET A 401 -9.83 11.85 5.60
N GLU A 402 -9.78 13.09 5.15
CA GLU A 402 -9.37 14.27 5.95
C GLU A 402 -10.14 14.34 7.28
N THR A 403 -11.45 14.11 7.24
CA THR A 403 -12.33 14.11 8.42
C THR A 403 -12.00 13.01 9.45
N HIS A 404 -11.32 11.94 9.04
CA HIS A 404 -10.99 10.79 9.88
C HIS A 404 -9.52 10.75 10.31
N LEU A 405 -8.64 11.43 9.58
CA LEU A 405 -7.19 11.35 9.77
C LEU A 405 -6.53 12.68 10.14
N GLU A 406 -7.14 13.83 9.87
CA GLU A 406 -6.53 15.14 10.13
C GLU A 406 -7.07 15.82 11.40
N TYR A 407 -8.34 15.57 11.74
CA TYR A 407 -9.01 16.19 12.89
C TYR A 407 -9.29 15.17 14.02
N PRO A 408 -9.15 15.56 15.31
CA PRO A 408 -8.64 16.83 15.84
C PRO A 408 -7.10 16.94 15.83
N VAL A 409 -6.39 15.82 15.64
CA VAL A 409 -4.92 15.76 15.55
C VAL A 409 -4.55 14.91 14.34
N PRO A 410 -3.60 15.35 13.50
CA PRO A 410 -3.14 14.55 12.37
C PRO A 410 -2.61 13.18 12.80
N LYS A 411 -3.13 12.14 12.16
CA LYS A 411 -2.73 10.74 12.34
C LYS A 411 -1.99 10.19 11.14
N TYR A 412 -2.00 10.88 10.00
CA TYR A 412 -1.41 10.39 8.76
C TYR A 412 -0.23 11.24 8.31
N PHE A 413 0.94 10.59 8.26
CA PHE A 413 2.22 11.19 7.94
C PHE A 413 2.87 10.43 6.78
N ARG A 414 3.10 11.13 5.67
CA ARG A 414 3.86 10.63 4.51
C ARG A 414 5.28 11.16 4.60
N VAL A 415 6.25 10.26 4.65
CA VAL A 415 7.67 10.58 4.61
C VAL A 415 8.15 10.43 3.17
N VAL A 416 8.73 11.51 2.62
CA VAL A 416 9.21 11.56 1.24
C VAL A 416 10.67 12.00 1.24
N TYR A 417 11.53 11.27 0.53
CA TYR A 417 12.94 11.59 0.42
C TYR A 417 13.30 12.13 -0.96
N SER A 418 13.89 13.32 -0.99
CA SER A 418 14.69 13.86 -2.10
C SER A 418 14.01 13.71 -3.47
N TYR A 419 14.65 13.01 -4.40
CA TYR A 419 14.19 12.78 -5.77
C TYR A 419 13.56 11.39 -5.95
N ASP A 420 13.12 10.74 -4.86
CA ASP A 420 12.41 9.47 -4.95
C ASP A 420 11.24 9.56 -5.96
N LEU A 421 11.30 8.72 -6.99
CA LEU A 421 10.33 8.74 -8.07
C LEU A 421 8.95 8.23 -7.65
N VAL A 422 8.85 7.34 -6.65
CA VAL A 422 7.60 6.61 -6.36
C VAL A 422 6.52 7.51 -5.77
N PRO A 423 6.79 8.43 -4.83
CA PRO A 423 5.82 9.42 -4.38
C PRO A 423 5.27 10.30 -5.49
N ARG A 424 5.94 10.37 -6.63
CA ARG A 424 5.54 11.19 -7.78
C ARG A 424 4.67 10.41 -8.77
N LEU A 425 4.38 9.15 -8.47
CA LEU A 425 3.53 8.26 -9.27
C LEU A 425 2.23 7.89 -8.53
N PRO A 426 1.13 7.65 -9.27
CA PRO A 426 0.88 8.15 -10.61
C PRO A 426 0.99 9.69 -10.66
N TYR A 427 1.24 10.25 -11.83
CA TYR A 427 1.42 11.70 -11.97
C TYR A 427 0.20 12.48 -11.50
N ASP A 428 0.46 13.57 -10.79
CA ASP A 428 -0.56 14.55 -10.44
C ASP A 428 -0.87 15.43 -11.65
N ASP A 429 -1.85 14.98 -12.42
CA ASP A 429 -2.41 15.77 -13.51
C ASP A 429 -3.84 16.22 -13.18
N LYS A 430 -4.31 17.26 -13.87
CA LYS A 430 -5.68 17.75 -13.78
C LYS A 430 -6.73 16.66 -14.10
N THR A 431 -6.32 15.54 -14.68
CA THR A 431 -7.23 14.54 -15.27
C THR A 431 -7.22 13.17 -14.62
N PHE A 432 -6.07 12.57 -14.29
CA PHE A 432 -6.08 11.34 -13.47
C PHE A 432 -6.49 11.63 -12.02
N LEU A 433 -6.47 12.91 -11.63
CA LEU A 433 -6.90 13.44 -10.36
C LEU A 433 -6.19 12.84 -9.15
N TYR A 434 -5.19 11.97 -9.34
CA TYR A 434 -4.41 11.38 -8.27
C TYR A 434 -3.81 12.50 -7.45
N LYS A 435 -4.20 12.54 -6.19
CA LYS A 435 -3.71 13.52 -5.24
C LYS A 435 -3.24 12.84 -3.99
N HIS A 436 -2.17 13.39 -3.49
CA HIS A 436 -1.75 13.17 -2.15
C HIS A 436 -2.64 13.90 -1.14
N PHE A 437 -2.70 13.36 0.07
CA PHE A 437 -3.38 13.97 1.22
C PHE A 437 -2.67 13.61 2.53
N GLY A 438 -3.07 14.19 3.64
CA GLY A 438 -2.33 14.08 4.90
C GLY A 438 -1.00 14.85 4.89
N VAL A 439 -0.30 14.79 6.02
CA VAL A 439 0.90 15.60 6.25
C VAL A 439 2.10 15.02 5.49
N CYS A 440 2.73 15.81 4.61
CA CYS A 440 3.99 15.43 3.97
C CYS A 440 5.19 15.95 4.76
N LEU A 441 6.04 15.02 5.19
CA LEU A 441 7.34 15.25 5.81
C LEU A 441 8.41 14.99 4.75
N TYR A 442 8.81 16.05 4.05
CA TYR A 442 9.81 15.99 2.99
C TYR A 442 11.22 16.15 3.57
N TYR A 443 12.15 15.31 3.14
CA TYR A 443 13.56 15.36 3.49
C TYR A 443 14.39 15.59 2.22
N ASN A 444 15.28 16.59 2.22
CA ASN A 444 16.24 16.74 1.11
C ASN A 444 17.45 15.81 1.27
N SER A 445 18.39 15.82 0.32
CA SER A 445 19.62 15.01 0.36
C SER A 445 20.62 15.35 1.48
N LEU A 446 20.32 16.37 2.29
CA LEU A 446 21.02 16.70 3.53
C LEU A 446 20.24 16.28 4.78
N TYR A 447 19.16 15.51 4.61
CA TYR A 447 18.23 15.08 5.66
C TYR A 447 17.60 16.25 6.43
N ILE A 448 17.40 17.41 5.79
CA ILE A 448 16.67 18.52 6.38
C ILE A 448 15.18 18.29 6.17
N GLU A 449 14.44 18.15 7.26
CA GLU A 449 13.00 17.93 7.32
C GLU A 449 12.24 19.23 7.04
N GLN A 450 11.26 19.15 6.15
CA GLN A 450 10.33 20.21 5.78
C GLN A 450 8.91 19.67 5.76
N LYS A 451 8.03 20.27 6.57
CA LYS A 451 6.60 19.99 6.50
C LYS A 451 6.02 20.75 5.31
N VAL A 452 5.50 20.01 4.33
CA VAL A 452 4.93 20.57 3.10
C VAL A 452 3.54 19.97 2.86
N HIS A 453 2.72 20.63 2.04
CA HIS A 453 1.44 20.07 1.61
C HIS A 453 1.65 18.96 0.57
N GLU A 454 2.60 19.17 -0.33
CA GLU A 454 2.99 18.24 -1.38
C GLU A 454 4.51 18.32 -1.59
N GLU A 455 5.11 17.20 -1.99
CA GLU A 455 6.54 17.11 -2.25
C GLU A 455 6.99 18.05 -3.39
N PRO A 456 8.22 18.59 -3.34
CA PRO A 456 8.76 19.40 -4.43
C PRO A 456 8.80 18.61 -5.75
N ASP A 457 8.49 19.29 -6.86
CA ASP A 457 8.47 18.71 -8.21
C ASP A 457 7.60 17.44 -8.31
N PRO A 458 6.28 17.53 -8.06
CA PRO A 458 5.38 16.37 -7.97
C PRO A 458 5.31 15.51 -9.24
N ASN A 459 5.71 16.06 -10.39
CA ASN A 459 5.73 15.37 -11.67
C ASN A 459 7.12 15.36 -12.38
N LEU A 460 8.19 15.82 -11.72
CA LEU A 460 9.57 15.77 -12.26
C LEU A 460 9.77 16.28 -13.71
N TYR A 461 8.95 17.21 -14.19
CA TYR A 461 9.06 17.75 -15.56
C TYR A 461 10.16 18.82 -15.69
N GLY A 462 10.80 18.85 -16.86
CA GLY A 462 11.67 19.95 -17.30
C GLY A 462 13.17 19.67 -17.16
N LEU A 463 13.96 20.22 -18.11
CA LEU A 463 15.40 19.99 -18.22
C LEU A 463 16.17 20.36 -16.93
N ARG A 464 15.74 21.42 -16.23
CA ARG A 464 16.34 21.84 -14.96
C ARG A 464 16.19 20.77 -13.87
N ASN A 465 15.01 20.16 -13.77
CA ASN A 465 14.73 19.15 -12.76
C ASN A 465 15.49 17.86 -13.06
N VAL A 466 15.61 17.50 -14.35
CA VAL A 466 16.46 16.39 -14.79
C VAL A 466 17.93 16.63 -14.41
N ILE A 467 18.49 17.81 -14.70
CA ILE A 467 19.86 18.14 -14.32
C ILE A 467 20.04 18.09 -12.81
N SER A 468 19.12 18.68 -12.04
CA SER A 468 19.17 18.69 -10.58
C SER A 468 19.11 17.28 -9.99
N ALA A 469 18.26 16.41 -10.53
CA ALA A 469 18.17 15.01 -10.11
C ALA A 469 19.48 14.25 -10.38
N HIS A 470 20.14 14.46 -11.52
CA HIS A 470 21.44 13.85 -11.81
C HIS A 470 22.55 14.38 -10.90
N LEU A 471 22.58 15.69 -10.64
CA LEU A 471 23.52 16.28 -9.67
C LEU A 471 23.29 15.69 -8.27
N ASN A 472 22.03 15.48 -7.88
CA ASN A 472 21.70 14.80 -6.64
C ASN A 472 22.20 13.34 -6.65
N ALA A 473 21.97 12.57 -7.71
CA ALA A 473 22.47 11.20 -7.81
C ALA A 473 24.01 11.11 -7.67
N ILE A 474 24.75 12.06 -8.25
CA ILE A 474 26.20 12.18 -8.06
C ILE A 474 26.54 12.48 -6.59
N TRP A 475 25.84 13.43 -5.98
CA TRP A 475 26.03 13.76 -4.57
C TRP A 475 25.76 12.56 -3.65
N GLU A 476 24.68 11.85 -3.90
CA GLU A 476 24.27 10.63 -3.19
C GLU A 476 25.35 9.54 -3.26
N LEU A 477 25.93 9.33 -4.45
CA LEU A 477 27.07 8.42 -4.62
C LEU A 477 28.28 8.88 -3.82
N ILE A 478 28.65 10.17 -3.86
CA ILE A 478 29.77 10.70 -3.06
C ILE A 478 29.48 10.51 -1.55
N ARG A 479 28.26 10.81 -1.12
CA ARG A 479 27.80 10.74 0.26
C ARG A 479 27.91 9.32 0.84
N SER A 480 27.67 8.30 0.03
CA SER A 480 27.78 6.88 0.44
C SER A 480 29.15 6.51 1.02
N PHE A 481 30.23 7.15 0.53
CA PHE A 481 31.59 6.89 1.00
C PHE A 481 31.97 7.66 2.28
N ILE A 482 31.27 8.76 2.57
CA ILE A 482 31.61 9.67 3.68
C ILE A 482 30.64 9.58 4.87
N ILE A 483 29.41 9.10 4.66
CA ILE A 483 28.37 9.14 5.69
C ILE A 483 28.74 8.31 6.94
N GLY A 484 29.41 7.17 6.76
CA GLY A 484 29.87 6.33 7.88
C GLY A 484 30.93 6.99 8.77
N TYR A 485 31.70 7.94 8.24
CA TYR A 485 32.70 8.70 9.02
C TYR A 485 32.07 9.89 9.74
N SER A 486 31.02 10.48 9.16
CA SER A 486 30.39 11.69 9.68
C SER A 486 29.30 11.42 10.73
N HIS A 487 28.55 10.32 10.60
CA HIS A 487 27.38 10.04 11.43
C HIS A 487 27.49 8.76 12.27
N GLY A 488 28.49 7.91 12.04
CA GLY A 488 28.68 6.65 12.78
C GLY A 488 28.82 5.44 11.86
N ARG A 489 29.45 4.37 12.37
CA ARG A 489 29.74 3.15 11.59
C ARG A 489 28.48 2.45 11.10
N GLU A 490 27.39 2.57 11.83
CA GLU A 490 26.06 2.04 11.52
C GLU A 490 25.41 2.69 10.30
N TYR A 491 25.87 3.88 9.88
CA TYR A 491 25.44 4.54 8.65
C TYR A 491 26.33 4.22 7.46
N LYS A 492 27.44 3.49 7.66
CA LYS A 492 28.33 3.12 6.57
C LYS A 492 27.58 2.25 5.56
N GLU A 493 27.53 2.71 4.33
CA GLU A 493 26.91 1.94 3.26
C GLU A 493 27.79 0.78 2.81
N ASN A 494 27.14 -0.35 2.56
CA ASN A 494 27.79 -1.54 2.03
C ASN A 494 28.01 -1.41 0.51
N TRP A 495 28.83 -2.32 -0.04
CA TRP A 495 29.17 -2.31 -1.47
C TRP A 495 27.93 -2.44 -2.38
N PHE A 496 26.88 -3.11 -1.91
CA PHE A 496 25.66 -3.34 -2.68
C PHE A 496 24.81 -2.07 -2.79
N MET A 497 24.68 -1.29 -1.71
CA MET A 497 24.06 0.04 -1.76
C MET A 497 24.86 0.99 -2.65
N VAL A 498 26.19 0.95 -2.60
CA VAL A 498 27.04 1.73 -3.52
C VAL A 498 26.78 1.36 -4.98
N LEU A 499 26.64 0.07 -5.29
CA LEU A 499 26.26 -0.40 -6.63
C LEU A 499 24.89 0.17 -7.06
N VAL A 500 23.89 0.15 -6.17
CA VAL A 500 22.58 0.76 -6.45
C VAL A 500 22.69 2.25 -6.72
N ARG A 501 23.56 2.98 -6.00
CA ARG A 501 23.81 4.40 -6.28
C ARG A 501 24.50 4.65 -7.62
N ILE A 502 25.39 3.75 -8.06
CA ILE A 502 25.97 3.81 -9.41
C ILE A 502 24.89 3.62 -10.47
N ILE A 503 23.97 2.66 -10.28
CA ILE A 503 22.81 2.48 -11.17
C ILE A 503 21.93 3.74 -11.16
N GLY A 504 21.74 4.36 -9.99
CA GLY A 504 21.01 5.62 -9.82
C GLY A 504 21.57 6.81 -10.60
N LEU A 505 22.83 6.77 -11.07
CA LEU A 505 23.36 7.79 -11.98
C LEU A 505 22.69 7.76 -13.35
N ALA A 506 22.30 6.58 -13.83
CA ALA A 506 21.61 6.42 -15.11
C ALA A 506 20.12 6.71 -14.98
N LEU A 507 19.53 6.40 -13.82
CA LEU A 507 18.12 6.61 -13.51
C LEU A 507 17.99 7.30 -12.13
N PRO A 508 18.12 8.64 -12.08
CA PRO A 508 18.01 9.39 -10.84
C PRO A 508 16.69 9.15 -10.11
N GLY A 509 16.75 9.05 -8.78
CA GLY A 509 15.59 8.82 -7.92
C GLY A 509 15.36 7.35 -7.56
N ILE A 510 15.90 6.38 -8.30
CA ILE A 510 15.80 4.95 -7.93
C ILE A 510 16.54 4.65 -6.64
N SER A 511 17.76 5.18 -6.47
CA SER A 511 18.52 5.01 -5.23
C SER A 511 17.84 5.68 -4.04
N ASP A 512 17.23 6.85 -4.26
CA ASP A 512 16.54 7.64 -3.24
C ASP A 512 15.30 6.90 -2.70
N HIS A 513 14.73 5.96 -3.48
CA HIS A 513 13.63 5.10 -3.06
C HIS A 513 14.06 3.96 -2.12
N CYS A 514 15.35 3.77 -1.86
CA CYS A 514 15.79 2.68 -1.00
C CYS A 514 15.42 2.94 0.48
N PRO A 515 14.97 1.92 1.24
CA PRO A 515 14.66 2.08 2.66
C PRO A 515 15.81 2.64 3.50
N THR A 516 17.07 2.44 3.08
CA THR A 516 18.27 3.03 3.68
C THR A 516 18.14 4.54 3.89
N ASP A 517 17.67 5.25 2.87
CA ASP A 517 17.59 6.72 2.90
C ASP A 517 16.38 7.19 3.71
N TYR A 518 15.32 6.39 3.80
CA TYR A 518 14.21 6.63 4.72
C TYR A 518 14.60 6.45 6.18
N VAL A 519 15.34 5.39 6.51
CA VAL A 519 15.89 5.20 7.87
C VAL A 519 16.81 6.36 8.23
N ASN A 520 17.69 6.77 7.30
CA ASN A 520 18.58 7.90 7.51
C ASN A 520 17.81 9.22 7.68
N SER A 521 16.75 9.44 6.90
CA SER A 521 15.89 10.62 7.01
C SER A 521 15.26 10.73 8.40
N VAL A 522 14.69 9.64 8.91
CA VAL A 522 14.05 9.63 10.23
C VAL A 522 15.08 9.82 11.36
N ARG A 523 16.22 9.11 11.30
CA ARG A 523 17.23 9.11 12.37
C ARG A 523 18.12 10.34 12.38
N LEU A 524 18.57 10.79 11.21
CA LEU A 524 19.48 11.93 11.06
C LEU A 524 18.75 13.25 10.81
N GLY A 525 17.44 13.18 10.55
CA GLY A 525 16.61 14.31 10.20
C GLY A 525 16.83 15.52 11.10
N LYS A 526 16.92 16.72 10.53
CA LYS A 526 16.92 17.97 11.31
C LYS A 526 15.77 18.84 10.87
N LYS A 527 14.95 19.33 11.81
CA LYS A 527 13.90 20.29 11.50
C LYS A 527 14.53 21.58 10.99
N ARG A 528 14.02 22.12 9.89
CA ARG A 528 14.43 23.44 9.42
C ARG A 528 13.97 24.50 10.43
N VAL A 529 14.87 24.96 11.30
CA VAL A 529 14.64 26.13 12.14
C VAL A 529 14.72 27.35 11.24
N VAL A 530 13.58 27.80 10.71
CA VAL A 530 13.50 29.14 10.13
C VAL A 530 13.50 30.09 11.33
N GLN A 531 14.67 30.65 11.66
CA GLN A 531 14.73 31.86 12.45
C GLN A 531 13.95 32.92 11.67
N MET A 532 12.71 33.22 12.08
CA MET A 532 12.05 34.45 11.66
C MET A 532 12.87 35.58 12.28
N SER A 533 13.85 36.10 11.54
CA SER A 533 14.39 37.42 11.82
C SER A 533 13.23 38.40 11.70
N SER A 534 12.74 38.92 12.82
CA SER A 534 11.80 40.03 12.81
C SER A 534 12.45 41.20 12.07
N ILE A 535 11.84 41.61 10.97
CA ILE A 535 12.08 42.92 10.36
C ILE A 535 10.81 43.74 10.60
#